data_AF-A0A7K4IUS0-F1
#
_entry.id   AF-A0A7K4IUS0-F1
#
_cell.length_a   1.000
_cell.length_b   1.000
_cell.length_c   1.000
_cell.angle_alpha   90.00
_cell.angle_beta   90.00
_cell.angle_gamma   90.00
#
_symmetry.space_group_name_H-M   'P 1'
#
loop_
_entity.id
_entity.type
_entity.pdbx_description
1 polymer ?
#
loop_
_entity_poly.entity_id
_entity_poly.type
_entity_poly.pdbx_seq_one_letter_code
_entity_poly.pdbx_strand_id
1 'polypeptide(L)'
;KLTRILQDSLGGRTKTSIIATVSPASINLEETLSTLEYAHRAKNIMNKPEVNQKLTKKALIKEYTEEIERLKRDLAATREKNGVYISLENYEALNGKLTVQEEQIAEYIDKIGVLEEEVKRITQLFQVSKNQLELCKTDLQAKEKELEETQKDLEETKVHLAEEEYVVSVLENTEQKLHGTASKLLSTVEETTKDVFGLHAKLDRKKAVDQHNTMAQNIFAEQMNALFNKIQDSVTEKSSKQQQMLTSYTNFIGDLLTTSSSAANILASAVSASFASVKELVSTEVSHVSEKITQHENLSLDCKAELLRLIEEHTSGLGRALNSLTPVVQFVLGLSCQFQSNLKKYSAVADKV
;
A
#
# COMPACT_ATOMS: atom_id res chain seq x y z
N LYS A 1 -52.56 -27.39 -98.35
CA LYS A 1 -53.93 -27.88 -98.65
C LYS A 1 -54.98 -27.33 -97.67
N LEU A 2 -54.72 -27.23 -96.36
CA LEU A 2 -55.67 -26.73 -95.36
C LEU A 2 -56.14 -25.27 -95.57
N THR A 3 -55.23 -24.33 -95.82
CA THR A 3 -55.57 -22.90 -96.03
C THR A 3 -56.46 -22.65 -97.25
N ARG A 4 -56.44 -23.54 -98.25
CA ARG A 4 -57.30 -23.45 -99.43
C ARG A 4 -58.74 -23.88 -99.15
N ILE A 5 -58.95 -24.76 -98.16
CA ILE A 5 -60.30 -25.14 -97.71
C ILE A 5 -60.87 -24.06 -96.79
N LEU A 6 -60.02 -23.40 -96.00
CA LEU A 6 -60.40 -22.35 -95.06
C LEU A 6 -60.47 -20.94 -95.67
N GLN A 7 -60.35 -20.82 -97.00
CA GLN A 7 -60.33 -19.53 -97.68
C GLN A 7 -61.60 -18.71 -97.41
N ASP A 8 -62.78 -19.36 -97.43
CA ASP A 8 -64.04 -18.69 -97.12
C ASP A 8 -64.18 -18.35 -95.63
N SER A 9 -63.46 -19.07 -94.75
CA SER A 9 -63.50 -18.87 -93.31
C SER A 9 -62.59 -17.75 -92.83
N LEU A 10 -61.54 -17.40 -93.57
CA LEU A 10 -60.55 -16.38 -93.21
C LEU A 10 -60.62 -15.19 -94.18
N GLY A 11 -61.76 -14.49 -94.21
CA GLY A 11 -62.02 -13.31 -95.05
C GLY A 11 -63.20 -13.45 -96.04
N GLY A 12 -63.97 -14.53 -95.97
CA GLY A 12 -65.08 -14.81 -96.90
C GLY A 12 -66.48 -14.57 -96.31
N ARG A 13 -67.42 -15.42 -96.76
CA ARG A 13 -68.87 -15.27 -96.51
C ARG A 13 -69.40 -16.03 -95.30
N THR A 14 -68.53 -16.68 -94.52
CA THR A 14 -68.94 -17.49 -93.37
C THR A 14 -68.73 -16.76 -92.04
N LYS A 15 -69.53 -17.09 -91.03
CA LYS A 15 -69.23 -16.75 -89.63
C LYS A 15 -68.19 -17.73 -89.11
N THR A 16 -67.03 -17.23 -88.69
CA THR A 16 -65.90 -18.06 -88.25
C THR A 16 -65.57 -17.77 -86.79
N SER A 17 -65.32 -18.82 -86.00
CA SER A 17 -64.82 -18.73 -84.63
C SER A 17 -63.56 -19.58 -84.49
N ILE A 18 -62.51 -19.02 -83.89
CA ILE A 18 -61.23 -19.70 -83.64
C ILE A 18 -61.08 -19.90 -82.13
N ILE A 19 -60.78 -21.13 -81.71
CA ILE A 19 -60.57 -21.49 -80.30
C ILE A 19 -59.07 -21.71 -80.09
N ALA A 20 -58.46 -20.89 -79.23
CA ALA A 20 -57.07 -21.04 -78.83
C ALA A 20 -57.00 -21.83 -77.51
N THR A 21 -56.37 -23.00 -77.53
CA THR A 21 -56.18 -23.83 -76.33
C THR A 21 -54.79 -23.61 -75.77
N VAL A 22 -54.68 -23.14 -74.53
CA VAL A 22 -53.41 -22.81 -73.86
C VAL A 22 -53.24 -23.59 -72.56
N SER A 23 -51.99 -23.80 -72.14
CA SER A 23 -51.63 -24.53 -70.92
C SER A 23 -51.23 -23.53 -69.82
N PRO A 24 -51.72 -23.66 -68.58
CA PRO A 24 -51.36 -22.74 -67.48
C PRO A 24 -49.98 -23.04 -66.87
N ALA A 25 -49.32 -24.14 -67.26
CA ALA A 25 -48.00 -24.51 -66.73
C ALA A 25 -46.91 -23.53 -67.20
N SER A 26 -46.05 -23.09 -66.27
CA SER A 26 -44.96 -22.12 -66.52
C SER A 26 -43.94 -22.60 -67.55
N ILE A 27 -43.76 -23.91 -67.71
CA ILE A 27 -42.87 -24.51 -68.73
C ILE A 27 -43.36 -24.23 -70.17
N ASN A 28 -44.66 -23.99 -70.37
CA ASN A 28 -45.28 -23.78 -71.67
C ASN A 28 -45.56 -22.29 -71.94
N LEU A 29 -44.89 -21.37 -71.22
CA LEU A 29 -45.14 -19.94 -71.32
C LEU A 29 -44.86 -19.40 -72.74
N GLU A 30 -43.77 -19.85 -73.37
CA GLU A 30 -43.37 -19.41 -74.71
C GLU A 30 -44.37 -19.85 -75.80
N GLU A 31 -44.82 -21.10 -75.75
CA GLU A 31 -45.85 -21.63 -76.66
C GLU A 31 -47.22 -20.98 -76.43
N THR A 32 -47.53 -20.68 -75.16
CA THR A 32 -48.76 -19.96 -74.77
C THR A 32 -48.76 -18.55 -75.34
N LEU A 33 -47.62 -17.84 -75.27
CA LEU A 33 -47.47 -16.51 -75.86
C LEU A 33 -47.67 -16.56 -77.38
N SER A 34 -47.00 -17.49 -78.07
CA SER A 34 -47.12 -17.66 -79.53
C SER A 34 -48.58 -17.96 -79.97
N THR A 35 -49.29 -18.78 -79.20
CA THR A 35 -50.71 -19.11 -79.45
C THR A 35 -51.61 -17.89 -79.26
N LEU A 36 -51.39 -17.11 -78.21
CA LEU A 36 -52.14 -15.88 -77.93
C LEU A 36 -51.87 -14.80 -78.99
N GLU A 37 -50.64 -14.67 -79.48
CA GLU A 37 -50.30 -13.73 -80.57
C GLU A 37 -51.01 -14.08 -81.89
N TYR A 38 -51.11 -15.37 -82.21
CA TYR A 38 -51.89 -15.80 -83.37
C TYR A 38 -53.39 -15.51 -83.18
N ALA A 39 -53.95 -15.81 -82.01
CA ALA A 39 -55.34 -15.52 -81.69
C ALA A 39 -55.66 -14.02 -81.76
N HIS A 40 -54.74 -13.18 -81.28
CA HIS A 40 -54.87 -11.73 -81.35
C HIS A 40 -54.90 -11.22 -82.80
N ARG A 41 -54.04 -11.76 -83.68
CA ARG A 41 -54.07 -11.43 -85.12
C ARG A 41 -55.35 -11.92 -85.80
N ALA A 42 -55.79 -13.14 -85.47
CA ALA A 42 -57.00 -13.74 -86.02
C ALA A 42 -58.28 -12.98 -85.64
N LYS A 43 -58.34 -12.39 -84.44
CA LYS A 43 -59.47 -11.56 -83.98
C LYS A 43 -59.77 -10.39 -84.93
N ASN A 44 -58.76 -9.86 -85.61
CA ASN A 44 -58.90 -8.69 -86.48
C ASN A 44 -59.33 -9.04 -87.92
N ILE A 45 -59.60 -10.31 -88.22
CA ILE A 45 -60.11 -10.74 -89.54
C ILE A 45 -61.62 -10.45 -89.61
N MET A 46 -62.01 -9.59 -90.56
CA MET A 46 -63.43 -9.27 -90.81
C MET A 46 -64.01 -10.13 -91.94
N ASN A 47 -65.02 -10.94 -91.61
CA ASN A 47 -65.83 -11.65 -92.60
C ASN A 47 -67.12 -10.88 -92.92
N LYS A 48 -67.68 -11.07 -94.10
CA LYS A 48 -69.00 -10.52 -94.51
C LYS A 48 -70.02 -11.65 -94.61
N PRO A 49 -70.68 -12.05 -93.50
CA PRO A 49 -71.60 -13.17 -93.52
C PRO A 49 -72.86 -12.82 -94.34
N GLU A 50 -73.12 -13.58 -95.40
CA GLU A 50 -74.32 -13.44 -96.23
C GLU A 50 -75.29 -14.60 -95.96
N VAL A 51 -76.58 -14.29 -95.85
CA VAL A 51 -77.61 -15.34 -95.71
C VAL A 51 -77.81 -15.99 -97.06
N ASN A 52 -77.51 -17.28 -97.18
CA ASN A 52 -77.72 -18.07 -98.39
C ASN A 52 -79.22 -18.30 -98.65
N GLN A 53 -79.98 -17.25 -98.99
CA GLN A 53 -81.37 -17.36 -99.35
C GLN A 53 -81.49 -17.94 -100.77
N LYS A 54 -82.04 -19.15 -100.87
CA LYS A 54 -82.47 -19.72 -102.15
C LYS A 54 -83.81 -19.09 -102.55
N LEU A 55 -83.79 -17.85 -103.02
CA LEU A 55 -84.99 -17.21 -103.59
C LEU A 55 -85.40 -17.97 -104.85
N THR A 56 -86.57 -18.62 -104.78
CA THR A 56 -87.14 -19.35 -105.92
C THR A 56 -87.70 -18.32 -106.90
N LYS A 57 -87.42 -18.45 -108.22
CA LYS A 57 -87.86 -17.48 -109.25
C LYS A 57 -89.35 -17.09 -109.17
N LYS A 58 -90.20 -17.97 -108.63
CA LYS A 58 -91.64 -17.75 -108.44
C LYS A 58 -92.00 -16.72 -107.37
N ALA A 59 -91.20 -16.61 -106.29
CA ALA A 59 -91.45 -15.63 -105.21
C ALA A 59 -91.14 -14.20 -105.68
N LEU A 60 -90.06 -14.04 -106.45
CA LEU A 60 -89.64 -12.75 -107.00
C LEU A 60 -90.67 -12.17 -107.99
N ILE A 61 -91.30 -13.01 -108.81
CA ILE A 61 -92.34 -12.57 -109.77
C ILE A 61 -93.61 -12.12 -109.05
N LYS A 62 -93.99 -12.77 -107.94
CA LYS A 62 -95.18 -12.41 -107.17
C LYS A 62 -95.04 -11.02 -106.54
N GLU A 63 -93.88 -10.74 -105.96
CA GLU A 63 -93.58 -9.45 -105.32
C GLU A 63 -93.62 -8.30 -106.34
N TYR A 64 -93.06 -8.50 -107.54
CA TYR A 64 -93.16 -7.51 -108.62
C TYR A 64 -94.59 -7.30 -109.13
N THR A 65 -95.46 -8.32 -109.09
CA THR A 65 -96.84 -8.20 -109.57
C THR A 65 -97.70 -7.39 -108.58
N GLU A 66 -97.51 -7.60 -107.28
CA GLU A 66 -98.22 -6.86 -106.23
C GLU A 66 -97.87 -5.36 -106.25
N GLU A 67 -96.61 -5.02 -106.51
CA GLU A 67 -96.16 -3.63 -106.59
C GLU A 67 -96.75 -2.89 -107.81
N ILE A 68 -96.88 -3.58 -108.95
CA ILE A 68 -97.51 -3.01 -110.16
C ILE A 68 -99.00 -2.69 -109.91
N GLU A 69 -99.73 -3.55 -109.18
CA GLU A 69 -101.15 -3.33 -108.87
C GLU A 69 -101.36 -2.21 -107.83
N ARG A 70 -100.44 -2.01 -106.90
CA ARG A 70 -100.48 -0.84 -106.00
C ARG A 70 -100.30 0.46 -106.79
N LEU A 71 -99.29 0.51 -107.65
CA LEU A 71 -98.97 1.71 -108.45
C LEU A 71 -100.09 2.09 -109.43
N LYS A 72 -100.82 1.12 -110.00
CA LYS A 72 -101.99 1.40 -110.85
C LYS A 72 -103.15 2.04 -110.08
N ARG A 73 -103.42 1.61 -108.84
CA ARG A 73 -104.49 2.17 -108.00
C ARG A 73 -104.23 3.62 -107.63
N ASP A 74 -102.99 3.93 -107.24
CA ASP A 74 -102.60 5.30 -106.87
C ASP A 74 -102.66 6.26 -108.07
N LEU A 75 -102.35 5.76 -109.27
CA LEU A 75 -102.39 6.55 -110.52
C LEU A 75 -103.84 6.82 -110.98
N ALA A 76 -104.77 5.89 -110.72
CA ALA A 76 -106.20 6.10 -110.97
C ALA A 76 -106.79 7.16 -110.03
N ALA A 77 -106.48 7.07 -108.73
CA ALA A 77 -106.94 8.03 -107.73
C ALA A 77 -106.42 9.47 -107.97
N THR A 78 -105.25 9.62 -108.59
CA THR A 78 -104.67 10.93 -108.91
C THR A 78 -105.32 11.61 -110.14
N ARG A 79 -106.00 10.85 -111.01
CA ARG A 79 -106.60 11.39 -112.26
C ARG A 79 -107.98 12.06 -112.07
N GLU A 80 -108.75 11.73 -111.04
CA GLU A 80 -110.12 12.25 -110.82
C GLU A 80 -110.20 13.51 -109.93
N LYS A 81 -109.33 14.51 -110.15
CA LYS A 81 -109.33 15.76 -109.36
C LYS A 81 -110.71 16.45 -109.29
N ASN A 82 -111.43 16.35 -108.16
CA ASN A 82 -112.14 17.45 -107.46
C ASN A 82 -112.93 17.00 -106.21
N GLY A 83 -112.66 17.64 -105.07
CA GLY A 83 -113.61 17.84 -103.96
C GLY A 83 -113.77 16.69 -102.96
N VAL A 84 -113.17 16.82 -101.77
CA VAL A 84 -113.34 15.90 -100.65
C VAL A 84 -114.76 16.06 -100.07
N TYR A 85 -115.72 15.26 -100.56
CA TYR A 85 -116.99 15.01 -99.89
C TYR A 85 -116.79 13.89 -98.87
N ILE A 86 -116.58 14.27 -97.60
CA ILE A 86 -116.60 13.33 -96.48
C ILE A 86 -118.07 13.12 -96.12
N SER A 87 -118.57 11.90 -96.34
CA SER A 87 -119.90 11.49 -95.89
C SER A 87 -120.05 11.74 -94.38
N LEU A 88 -121.28 12.03 -93.91
CA LEU A 88 -121.57 12.27 -92.48
C LEU A 88 -121.00 11.15 -91.57
N GLU A 89 -121.09 9.91 -92.06
CA GLU A 89 -120.53 8.71 -91.42
C GLU A 89 -118.99 8.76 -91.28
N ASN A 90 -118.28 9.31 -92.27
CA ASN A 90 -116.83 9.51 -92.18
C ASN A 90 -116.44 10.69 -91.29
N TYR A 91 -117.29 11.72 -91.16
CA TYR A 91 -117.08 12.84 -90.23
C TYR A 91 -117.27 12.39 -88.78
N GLU A 92 -118.32 11.61 -88.50
CA GLU A 92 -118.53 10.98 -87.19
C GLU A 92 -117.41 10.00 -86.85
N ALA A 93 -116.94 9.18 -87.80
CA ALA A 93 -115.80 8.31 -87.60
C ALA A 93 -114.48 9.07 -87.35
N LEU A 94 -114.29 10.24 -87.97
CA LEU A 94 -113.13 11.09 -87.74
C LEU A 94 -113.19 11.76 -86.35
N ASN A 95 -114.36 12.24 -85.95
CA ASN A 95 -114.56 12.85 -84.63
C ASN A 95 -114.40 11.81 -83.51
N GLY A 96 -114.88 10.58 -83.71
CA GLY A 96 -114.64 9.46 -82.79
C GLY A 96 -113.17 9.04 -82.72
N LYS A 97 -112.41 9.13 -83.83
CA LYS A 97 -110.95 8.93 -83.80
C LYS A 97 -110.24 10.06 -83.04
N LEU A 98 -110.72 11.29 -83.17
CA LEU A 98 -110.16 12.46 -82.47
C LEU A 98 -110.36 12.33 -80.96
N THR A 99 -111.55 11.95 -80.49
CA THR A 99 -111.80 11.74 -79.05
C THR A 99 -110.96 10.61 -78.47
N VAL A 100 -110.81 9.50 -79.20
CA VAL A 100 -109.92 8.39 -78.78
C VAL A 100 -108.47 8.83 -78.72
N GLN A 101 -108.00 9.66 -79.65
CA GLN A 101 -106.65 10.20 -79.61
C GLN A 101 -106.46 11.20 -78.45
N GLU A 102 -107.46 12.03 -78.15
CA GLU A 102 -107.44 12.95 -77.01
C GLU A 102 -107.39 12.20 -75.66
N GLU A 103 -108.17 11.12 -75.52
CA GLU A 103 -108.12 10.22 -74.35
C GLU A 103 -106.75 9.53 -74.21
N GLN A 104 -106.18 9.04 -75.32
CA GLN A 104 -104.84 8.45 -75.32
C GLN A 104 -103.76 9.47 -74.95
N ILE A 105 -103.86 10.70 -75.45
CA ILE A 105 -102.94 11.79 -75.09
C ILE A 105 -103.05 12.10 -73.60
N ALA A 106 -104.25 12.17 -73.04
CA ALA A 106 -104.46 12.39 -71.61
C ALA A 106 -103.86 11.25 -70.76
N GLU A 107 -104.04 9.98 -71.15
CA GLU A 107 -103.44 8.83 -70.47
C GLU A 107 -101.91 8.87 -70.52
N TYR A 108 -101.32 9.20 -71.68
CA TYR A 108 -99.87 9.32 -71.81
C TYR A 108 -99.31 10.49 -70.98
N ILE A 109 -100.03 11.62 -70.88
CA ILE A 109 -99.62 12.75 -70.04
C ILE A 109 -99.57 12.34 -68.57
N ASP A 110 -100.59 11.62 -68.06
CA ASP A 110 -100.61 11.14 -66.66
C ASP A 110 -99.46 10.16 -66.40
N LYS A 111 -99.23 9.23 -67.33
CA LYS A 111 -98.13 8.26 -67.25
C LYS A 111 -96.75 8.92 -67.28
N ILE A 112 -96.58 9.96 -68.09
CA ILE A 112 -95.36 10.78 -68.11
C ILE A 112 -95.18 11.48 -66.76
N GLY A 113 -96.24 12.06 -66.18
CA GLY A 113 -96.19 12.70 -64.87
C GLY A 113 -95.73 11.77 -63.74
N VAL A 114 -96.26 10.54 -63.70
CA VAL A 114 -95.83 9.52 -62.72
C VAL A 114 -94.36 9.14 -62.91
N LEU A 115 -93.93 8.95 -64.17
CA LEU A 115 -92.53 8.62 -64.48
C LEU A 115 -91.58 9.77 -64.15
N GLU A 116 -91.97 11.02 -64.38
CA GLU A 116 -91.18 12.20 -64.02
C GLU A 116 -90.96 12.31 -62.51
N GLU A 117 -91.99 12.00 -61.70
CA GLU A 117 -91.87 11.97 -60.23
C GLU A 117 -90.99 10.81 -59.73
N GLU A 118 -91.09 9.62 -60.33
CA GLU A 118 -90.16 8.51 -60.04
C GLU A 118 -88.70 8.87 -60.37
N VAL A 119 -88.46 9.47 -61.54
CA VAL A 119 -87.14 9.91 -61.97
C VAL A 119 -86.57 10.95 -61.00
N LYS A 120 -87.38 11.93 -60.57
CA LYS A 120 -86.96 12.90 -59.55
C LYS A 120 -86.58 12.22 -58.24
N ARG A 121 -87.39 11.27 -57.76
CA ARG A 121 -87.12 10.56 -56.50
C ARG A 121 -85.84 9.74 -56.57
N ILE A 122 -85.65 8.99 -57.65
CA ILE A 122 -84.43 8.21 -57.89
C ILE A 122 -83.22 9.14 -57.96
N THR A 123 -83.33 10.27 -58.65
CA THR A 123 -82.24 11.27 -58.75
C THR A 123 -81.86 11.84 -57.38
N GLN A 124 -82.85 12.15 -56.52
CA GLN A 124 -82.58 12.60 -55.15
C GLN A 124 -81.88 11.51 -54.31
N LEU A 125 -82.33 10.26 -54.39
CA LEU A 125 -81.69 9.13 -53.70
C LEU A 125 -80.24 8.92 -54.15
N PHE A 126 -79.99 8.98 -55.47
CA PHE A 126 -78.64 8.91 -56.01
C PHE A 126 -77.76 10.06 -55.52
N GLN A 127 -78.31 11.27 -55.41
CA GLN A 127 -77.56 12.41 -54.91
C GLN A 127 -77.19 12.24 -53.42
N VAL A 128 -78.13 11.77 -52.59
CA VAL A 128 -77.86 11.49 -51.17
C VAL A 128 -76.82 10.39 -51.02
N SER A 129 -76.96 9.28 -51.74
CA SER A 129 -76.02 8.16 -51.72
C SER A 129 -74.63 8.58 -52.19
N LYS A 130 -74.54 9.39 -53.26
CA LYS A 130 -73.27 9.96 -53.74
C LYS A 130 -72.61 10.83 -52.67
N ASN A 131 -73.37 11.71 -52.03
CA ASN A 131 -72.85 12.58 -50.97
C ASN A 131 -72.36 11.76 -49.77
N GLN A 132 -73.10 10.72 -49.35
CA GLN A 132 -72.68 9.82 -48.28
C GLN A 132 -71.41 9.03 -48.63
N LEU A 133 -71.28 8.59 -49.89
CA LEU A 133 -70.11 7.87 -50.35
C LEU A 133 -68.85 8.76 -50.35
N GLU A 134 -68.98 10.02 -50.80
CA GLU A 134 -67.87 10.98 -50.74
C GLU A 134 -67.47 11.30 -49.29
N LEU A 135 -68.45 11.45 -48.39
CA LEU A 135 -68.19 11.73 -46.97
C LEU A 135 -67.48 10.54 -46.28
N CYS A 136 -67.94 9.32 -46.56
CA CYS A 136 -67.28 8.09 -46.09
C CYS A 136 -65.85 7.96 -46.64
N LYS A 137 -65.64 8.34 -47.90
CA LYS A 137 -64.31 8.33 -48.53
C LYS A 137 -63.37 9.33 -47.87
N THR A 138 -63.83 10.54 -47.55
CA THR A 138 -63.01 11.52 -46.83
C THR A 138 -62.69 11.07 -45.40
N ASP A 139 -63.65 10.46 -44.71
CA ASP A 139 -63.43 9.94 -43.35
C ASP A 139 -62.45 8.77 -43.35
N LEU A 140 -62.55 7.85 -44.32
CA LEU A 140 -61.61 6.75 -44.49
C LEU A 140 -60.18 7.28 -44.69
N GLN A 141 -60.01 8.26 -45.59
CA GLN A 141 -58.70 8.87 -45.85
C GLN A 141 -58.13 9.57 -44.61
N ALA A 142 -58.98 10.26 -43.84
CA ALA A 142 -58.55 10.88 -42.59
C ALA A 142 -58.09 9.84 -41.56
N LYS A 143 -58.83 8.72 -41.43
CA LYS A 143 -58.50 7.63 -40.50
C LYS A 143 -57.26 6.83 -40.93
N GLU A 144 -57.07 6.61 -42.22
CA GLU A 144 -55.84 6.01 -42.75
C GLU A 144 -54.62 6.86 -42.40
N LYS A 145 -54.73 8.19 -42.53
CA LYS A 145 -53.64 9.10 -42.16
C LYS A 145 -53.35 9.11 -40.66
N GLU A 146 -54.38 9.16 -39.81
CA GLU A 146 -54.22 9.06 -38.35
C GLU A 146 -53.57 7.71 -37.95
N LEU A 147 -53.94 6.62 -38.63
CA LEU A 147 -53.35 5.32 -38.38
C LEU A 147 -51.86 5.28 -38.76
N GLU A 148 -51.49 5.89 -39.89
CA GLU A 148 -50.11 5.96 -40.35
C GLU A 148 -49.23 6.82 -39.41
N GLU A 149 -49.76 7.96 -38.94
CA GLU A 149 -49.09 8.81 -37.94
C GLU A 149 -48.89 8.07 -36.60
N THR A 150 -49.95 7.43 -36.07
CA THR A 150 -49.85 6.67 -34.81
C THR A 150 -48.93 5.46 -34.91
N GLN A 151 -48.88 4.80 -36.07
CA GLN A 151 -47.96 3.68 -36.30
C GLN A 151 -46.50 4.14 -36.34
N LYS A 152 -46.24 5.33 -36.89
CA LYS A 152 -44.91 5.95 -36.86
C LYS A 152 -44.50 6.31 -35.43
N ASP A 153 -45.38 6.98 -34.68
CA ASP A 153 -45.11 7.37 -33.29
C ASP A 153 -44.86 6.15 -32.39
N LEU A 154 -45.60 5.06 -32.62
CA LEU A 154 -45.38 3.80 -31.91
C LEU A 154 -43.97 3.25 -32.15
N GLU A 155 -43.48 3.31 -33.39
CA GLU A 155 -42.16 2.77 -33.72
C GLU A 155 -41.02 3.64 -33.18
N GLU A 156 -41.18 4.97 -33.22
CA GLU A 156 -40.26 5.90 -32.56
C GLU A 156 -40.21 5.65 -31.04
N THR A 157 -41.37 5.46 -30.41
CA THR A 157 -41.45 5.19 -28.97
C THR A 157 -40.79 3.86 -28.59
N LYS A 158 -40.90 2.82 -29.41
CA LYS A 158 -40.21 1.53 -29.16
C LYS A 158 -38.69 1.67 -29.22
N VAL A 159 -38.18 2.46 -30.17
CA VAL A 159 -36.74 2.72 -30.27
C VAL A 159 -36.26 3.44 -29.01
N HIS A 160 -36.95 4.50 -28.58
CA HIS A 160 -36.61 5.21 -27.34
C HIS A 160 -36.69 4.31 -26.10
N LEU A 161 -37.69 3.43 -26.00
CA LEU A 161 -37.78 2.48 -24.90
C LEU A 161 -36.57 1.55 -24.86
N ALA A 162 -36.14 1.02 -26.02
CA ALA A 162 -34.96 0.15 -26.09
C ALA A 162 -33.66 0.90 -25.73
N GLU A 163 -33.55 2.17 -26.13
CA GLU A 163 -32.42 3.04 -25.73
C GLU A 163 -32.40 3.28 -24.22
N GLU A 164 -33.56 3.58 -23.61
CA GLU A 164 -33.68 3.77 -22.17
C GLU A 164 -33.37 2.48 -21.39
N GLU A 165 -33.90 1.33 -21.82
CA GLU A 165 -33.61 0.03 -21.21
C GLU A 165 -32.10 -0.27 -21.23
N TYR A 166 -31.44 0.02 -22.36
CA TYR A 166 -29.99 -0.13 -22.46
C TYR A 166 -29.25 0.79 -21.48
N VAL A 167 -29.60 2.08 -21.44
CA VAL A 167 -28.98 3.04 -20.51
C VAL A 167 -29.17 2.63 -19.06
N VAL A 168 -30.38 2.20 -18.68
CA VAL A 168 -30.68 1.69 -17.33
C VAL A 168 -29.82 0.48 -17.00
N SER A 169 -29.65 -0.48 -17.93
CA SER A 169 -28.80 -1.65 -17.71
C SER A 169 -27.32 -1.31 -17.49
N VAL A 170 -26.81 -0.31 -18.22
CA VAL A 170 -25.43 0.17 -18.06
C VAL A 170 -25.27 0.88 -16.73
N LEU A 171 -26.23 1.73 -16.36
CA LEU A 171 -26.25 2.43 -15.08
C LEU A 171 -26.28 1.44 -13.91
N GLU A 172 -27.13 0.42 -13.94
CA GLU A 172 -27.19 -0.62 -12.90
C GLU A 172 -25.84 -1.33 -12.72
N ASN A 173 -25.17 -1.69 -13.82
CA ASN A 173 -23.85 -2.33 -13.77
C ASN A 173 -22.79 -1.40 -13.17
N THR A 174 -22.81 -0.11 -13.55
CA THR A 174 -21.90 0.88 -12.97
C THR A 174 -22.16 1.12 -11.49
N GLU A 175 -23.43 1.15 -11.07
CA GLU A 175 -23.83 1.29 -9.68
C GLU A 175 -23.37 0.09 -8.84
N GLN A 176 -23.56 -1.14 -9.34
CA GLN A 176 -23.06 -2.35 -8.66
C GLN A 176 -21.54 -2.34 -8.49
N LYS A 177 -20.78 -1.92 -9.52
CA LYS A 177 -19.31 -1.79 -9.42
C LYS A 177 -18.90 -0.72 -8.42
N LEU A 178 -19.58 0.43 -8.42
CA LEU A 178 -19.30 1.52 -7.49
C LEU A 178 -19.62 1.09 -6.06
N HIS A 179 -20.77 0.45 -5.84
CA HIS A 179 -21.18 -0.08 -4.55
C HIS A 179 -20.21 -1.15 -4.04
N GLY A 180 -19.76 -2.07 -4.90
CA GLY A 180 -18.76 -3.07 -4.55
C GLY A 180 -17.41 -2.45 -4.18
N THR A 181 -17.01 -1.37 -4.86
CA THR A 181 -15.78 -0.63 -4.53
C THR A 181 -15.92 0.12 -3.21
N ALA A 182 -17.06 0.78 -2.98
CA ALA A 182 -17.36 1.47 -1.73
C ALA A 182 -17.39 0.51 -0.54
N SER A 183 -18.00 -0.68 -0.68
CA SER A 183 -17.99 -1.72 0.36
C SER A 183 -16.58 -2.21 0.69
N LYS A 184 -15.73 -2.43 -0.32
CA LYS A 184 -14.33 -2.81 -0.10
C LYS A 184 -13.56 -1.72 0.65
N LEU A 185 -13.71 -0.46 0.25
CA LEU A 185 -13.09 0.67 0.94
C LEU A 185 -13.57 0.78 2.38
N LEU A 186 -14.87 0.62 2.63
CA LEU A 186 -15.42 0.64 3.98
C LEU A 186 -14.82 -0.47 4.85
N SER A 187 -14.75 -1.70 4.34
CA SER A 187 -14.12 -2.83 5.05
C SER A 187 -12.65 -2.53 5.38
N THR A 188 -11.88 -2.00 4.43
CA THR A 188 -10.48 -1.62 4.67
C THR A 188 -10.36 -0.51 5.72
N VAL A 189 -11.25 0.48 5.69
CA VAL A 189 -11.27 1.56 6.70
C VAL A 189 -11.62 1.01 8.08
N GLU A 190 -12.57 0.09 8.18
CA GLU A 190 -12.92 -0.56 9.45
C GLU A 190 -11.76 -1.38 10.02
N GLU A 191 -11.07 -2.18 9.19
CA GLU A 191 -9.90 -2.96 9.59
C GLU A 191 -8.74 -2.07 10.04
N THR A 192 -8.37 -1.09 9.21
CA THR A 192 -7.28 -0.15 9.55
C THR A 192 -7.60 0.67 10.80
N THR A 193 -8.86 1.04 11.01
CA THR A 193 -9.30 1.72 12.24
C THR A 193 -9.13 0.81 13.46
N LYS A 194 -9.53 -0.48 13.37
CA LYS A 194 -9.29 -1.47 14.44
C LYS A 194 -7.80 -1.64 14.74
N ASP A 195 -6.96 -1.69 13.72
CA ASP A 195 -5.51 -1.81 13.88
C ASP A 195 -4.91 -0.58 14.58
N VAL A 196 -5.35 0.63 14.22
CA VAL A 196 -4.94 1.88 14.88
C VAL A 196 -5.37 1.89 16.35
N PHE A 197 -6.60 1.49 16.66
CA PHE A 197 -7.04 1.33 18.06
C PHE A 197 -6.18 0.30 18.81
N GLY A 198 -5.86 -0.83 18.20
CA GLY A 198 -4.97 -1.84 18.76
C GLY A 198 -3.55 -1.31 19.02
N LEU A 199 -3.04 -0.46 18.13
CA LEU A 199 -1.75 0.20 18.29
C LEU A 199 -1.76 1.20 19.46
N HIS A 200 -2.81 2.02 19.57
CA HIS A 200 -2.98 2.95 20.70
C HIS A 200 -3.05 2.20 22.03
N ALA A 201 -3.84 1.12 22.12
CA ALA A 201 -3.89 0.30 23.32
C ALA A 201 -2.53 -0.31 23.70
N LYS A 202 -1.74 -0.75 22.70
CA LYS A 202 -0.36 -1.22 22.93
C LYS A 202 0.56 -0.10 23.42
N LEU A 203 0.43 1.10 22.86
CA LEU A 203 1.20 2.27 23.26
C LEU A 203 0.89 2.67 24.71
N ASP A 204 -0.38 2.71 25.09
CA ASP A 204 -0.81 3.03 26.44
C ASP A 204 -0.30 2.01 27.46
N ARG A 205 -0.39 0.72 27.13
CA ARG A 205 0.18 -0.34 27.97
C ARG A 205 1.69 -0.19 28.12
N LYS A 206 2.41 0.11 27.03
CA LYS A 206 3.87 0.34 27.08
C LYS A 206 4.20 1.56 27.95
N LYS A 207 3.46 2.65 27.78
CA LYS A 207 3.61 3.87 28.59
C LYS A 207 3.40 3.59 30.08
N ALA A 208 2.40 2.78 30.45
CA ALA A 208 2.18 2.39 31.84
C ALA A 208 3.35 1.57 32.41
N VAL A 209 3.90 0.63 31.62
CA VAL A 209 5.09 -0.14 32.02
C VAL A 209 6.33 0.74 32.15
N ASP A 210 6.57 1.65 31.21
CA ASP A 210 7.71 2.57 31.26
C ASP A 210 7.61 3.49 32.49
N GLN A 211 6.42 4.01 32.80
CA GLN A 211 6.18 4.80 34.02
C GLN A 211 6.45 3.98 35.28
N HIS A 212 5.97 2.73 35.34
CA HIS A 212 6.24 1.85 36.47
C HIS A 212 7.74 1.57 36.64
N ASN A 213 8.45 1.31 35.54
CA ASN A 213 9.89 1.07 35.54
C ASN A 213 10.67 2.31 36.00
N THR A 214 10.32 3.50 35.52
CA THR A 214 10.93 4.76 35.98
C THR A 214 10.69 4.97 37.47
N MET A 215 9.47 4.70 37.97
CA MET A 215 9.17 4.80 39.39
C MET A 215 9.99 3.82 40.22
N ALA A 216 10.12 2.56 39.77
CA ALA A 216 10.93 1.55 40.45
C ALA A 216 12.42 1.93 40.46
N GLN A 217 12.95 2.48 39.36
CA GLN A 217 14.32 2.99 39.30
C GLN A 217 14.56 4.14 40.28
N ASN A 218 13.63 5.09 40.36
CA ASN A 218 13.72 6.21 41.30
C ASN A 218 13.71 5.72 42.76
N ILE A 219 12.79 4.81 43.11
CA ILE A 219 12.72 4.21 44.45
C ILE A 219 14.02 3.48 44.78
N PHE A 220 14.55 2.69 43.85
CA PHE A 220 15.81 1.98 44.04
C PHE A 220 16.98 2.94 44.23
N ALA A 221 17.06 4.01 43.41
CA ALA A 221 18.11 5.03 43.55
C ALA A 221 18.05 5.76 44.89
N GLU A 222 16.85 6.12 45.35
CA GLU A 222 16.63 6.72 46.67
C GLU A 222 17.09 5.78 47.80
N GLN A 223 16.71 4.50 47.74
CA GLN A 223 17.13 3.49 48.71
C GLN A 223 18.65 3.28 48.72
N MET A 224 19.27 3.19 47.55
CA MET A 224 20.73 3.02 47.43
C MET A 224 21.47 4.24 47.97
N ASN A 225 21.02 5.45 47.65
CA ASN A 225 21.61 6.68 48.20
C ASN A 225 21.48 6.74 49.72
N ALA A 226 20.33 6.35 50.28
CA ALA A 226 20.16 6.27 51.72
C ALA A 226 21.14 5.28 52.37
N LEU A 227 21.36 4.11 51.75
CA LEU A 227 22.34 3.13 52.23
C LEU A 227 23.78 3.66 52.11
N PHE A 228 24.14 4.29 51.00
CA PHE A 228 25.47 4.88 50.82
C PHE A 228 25.74 5.99 51.83
N ASN A 229 24.77 6.88 52.07
CA ASN A 229 24.89 7.92 53.10
C ASN A 229 25.09 7.29 54.48
N LYS A 230 24.30 6.27 54.83
CA LYS A 230 24.46 5.57 56.11
C LYS A 230 25.84 4.92 56.28
N ILE A 231 26.38 4.32 55.21
CA ILE A 231 27.74 3.76 55.21
C ILE A 231 28.77 4.88 55.35
N GLN A 232 28.63 5.96 54.59
CA GLN A 232 29.52 7.13 54.64
C GLN A 232 29.56 7.74 56.05
N ASP A 233 28.42 7.94 56.68
CA ASP A 233 28.30 8.45 58.05
C ASP A 233 28.98 7.50 59.04
N SER A 234 28.74 6.19 58.91
CA SER A 234 29.37 5.18 59.79
C SER A 234 30.90 5.13 59.61
N VAL A 235 31.41 5.27 58.38
CA VAL A 235 32.85 5.27 58.08
C VAL A 235 33.50 6.55 58.58
N THR A 236 32.89 7.71 58.37
CA THR A 236 33.41 8.99 58.85
C THR A 236 33.42 9.04 60.37
N GLU A 237 32.38 8.55 61.03
CA GLU A 237 32.33 8.44 62.49
C GLU A 237 33.44 7.53 63.03
N LYS A 238 33.60 6.33 62.45
CA LYS A 238 34.67 5.40 62.85
C LYS A 238 36.07 5.98 62.60
N SER A 239 36.28 6.62 61.46
CA SER A 239 37.55 7.28 61.12
C SER A 239 37.87 8.40 62.12
N SER A 240 36.87 9.23 62.47
CA SER A 240 37.03 10.27 63.48
C SER A 240 37.40 9.69 64.86
N LYS A 241 36.70 8.63 65.31
CA LYS A 241 37.03 7.94 66.57
C LYS A 241 38.45 7.35 66.56
N GLN A 242 38.85 6.71 65.45
CA GLN A 242 40.21 6.19 65.30
C GLN A 242 41.26 7.30 65.32
N GLN A 243 41.02 8.41 64.63
CA GLN A 243 41.90 9.56 64.62
C GLN A 243 42.06 10.14 66.04
N GLN A 244 40.96 10.30 66.79
CA GLN A 244 40.99 10.76 68.18
C GLN A 244 41.80 9.80 69.07
N MET A 245 41.62 8.48 68.90
CA MET A 245 42.37 7.47 69.65
C MET A 245 43.88 7.54 69.33
N LEU A 246 44.25 7.68 68.05
CA LEU A 246 45.65 7.84 67.62
C LEU A 246 46.28 9.13 68.16
N THR A 247 45.54 10.24 68.16
CA THR A 247 46.00 11.48 68.78
C THR A 247 46.21 11.31 70.28
N SER A 248 45.29 10.62 70.97
CA SER A 248 45.45 10.31 72.39
C SER A 248 46.68 9.45 72.66
N TYR A 249 46.96 8.43 71.84
CA TYR A 249 48.16 7.60 71.98
C TYR A 249 49.44 8.38 71.66
N THR A 250 49.42 9.21 70.62
CA THR A 250 50.54 10.09 70.28
C THR A 250 50.87 11.02 71.44
N ASN A 251 49.86 11.65 72.04
CA ASN A 251 50.03 12.51 73.19
C ASN A 251 50.58 11.73 74.40
N PHE A 252 49.99 10.57 74.71
CA PHE A 252 50.46 9.73 75.82
C PHE A 252 51.91 9.27 75.66
N ILE A 253 52.30 8.84 74.45
CA ILE A 253 53.68 8.45 74.14
C ILE A 253 54.60 9.68 74.20
N GLY A 254 54.15 10.83 73.72
CA GLY A 254 54.87 12.10 73.82
C GLY A 254 55.13 12.51 75.28
N ASP A 255 54.11 12.43 76.14
CA ASP A 255 54.21 12.69 77.57
C ASP A 255 55.16 11.70 78.26
N LEU A 256 55.10 10.42 77.88
CA LEU A 256 56.02 9.40 78.39
C LEU A 256 57.47 9.66 77.97
N LEU A 257 57.69 10.02 76.70
CA LEU A 257 59.03 10.33 76.17
C LEU A 257 59.60 11.60 76.80
N THR A 258 58.80 12.64 76.97
CA THR A 258 59.24 13.89 77.64
C THR A 258 59.56 13.65 79.11
N THR A 259 58.74 12.85 79.81
CA THR A 259 59.01 12.44 81.19
C THR A 259 60.26 11.56 81.30
N SER A 260 60.45 10.61 80.39
CA SER A 260 61.64 9.76 80.36
C SER A 260 62.90 10.57 80.02
N SER A 261 62.80 11.53 79.11
CA SER A 261 63.92 12.41 78.75
C SER A 261 64.30 13.33 79.90
N SER A 262 63.33 13.92 80.61
CA SER A 262 63.62 14.73 81.79
C SER A 262 64.24 13.90 82.90
N ALA A 263 63.73 12.69 83.17
CA ALA A 263 64.33 11.76 84.13
C ALA A 263 65.75 11.34 83.74
N ALA A 264 66.00 11.03 82.47
CA ALA A 264 67.32 10.69 81.95
C ALA A 264 68.30 11.87 82.07
N ASN A 265 67.85 13.10 81.79
CA ASN A 265 68.66 14.31 81.95
C ASN A 265 69.00 14.59 83.43
N ILE A 266 68.05 14.38 84.34
CA ILE A 266 68.30 14.47 85.79
C ILE A 266 69.32 13.41 86.24
N LEU A 267 69.21 12.17 85.76
CA LEU A 267 70.18 11.12 86.06
C LEU A 267 71.56 11.45 85.47
N ALA A 268 71.63 11.91 84.22
CA ALA A 268 72.87 12.28 83.56
C ALA A 268 73.58 13.43 84.29
N SER A 269 72.83 14.44 84.74
CA SER A 269 73.40 15.55 85.52
C SER A 269 73.87 15.08 86.90
N ALA A 270 73.12 14.21 87.59
CA ALA A 270 73.53 13.62 88.86
C ALA A 270 74.79 12.73 88.75
N VAL A 271 74.87 11.89 87.71
CA VAL A 271 76.06 11.09 87.40
C VAL A 271 77.25 12.01 87.08
N SER A 272 77.04 13.05 86.28
CA SER A 272 78.10 14.01 85.94
C SER A 272 78.61 14.75 87.18
N ALA A 273 77.72 15.17 88.07
CA ALA A 273 78.07 15.80 89.35
C ALA A 273 78.84 14.83 90.26
N SER A 274 78.42 13.56 90.32
CA SER A 274 79.12 12.52 91.08
C SER A 274 80.53 12.27 90.51
N PHE A 275 80.66 12.17 89.18
CA PHE A 275 81.95 12.01 88.52
C PHE A 275 82.87 13.22 88.74
N ALA A 276 82.32 14.43 88.73
CA ALA A 276 83.06 15.65 89.06
C ALA A 276 83.58 15.61 90.51
N SER A 277 82.73 15.19 91.47
CA SER A 277 83.11 15.03 92.87
C SER A 277 84.17 13.94 93.06
N VAL A 278 84.05 12.78 92.39
CA VAL A 278 85.08 11.73 92.41
C VAL A 278 86.39 12.22 91.80
N LYS A 279 86.33 12.93 90.66
CA LYS A 279 87.51 13.52 90.02
C LYS A 279 88.21 14.49 90.96
N GLU A 280 87.46 15.32 91.67
CA GLU A 280 87.99 16.26 92.66
C GLU A 280 88.65 15.50 93.82
N LEU A 281 87.99 14.50 94.40
CA LEU A 281 88.53 13.66 95.47
C LEU A 281 89.83 12.95 95.05
N VAL A 282 89.85 12.36 93.85
CA VAL A 282 91.05 11.71 93.29
C VAL A 282 92.15 12.73 93.08
N SER A 283 91.84 13.93 92.58
CA SER A 283 92.83 14.99 92.42
C SER A 283 93.41 15.42 93.77
N THR A 284 92.58 15.55 94.81
CA THR A 284 93.03 15.88 96.17
C THR A 284 93.95 14.79 96.73
N GLU A 285 93.59 13.51 96.59
CA GLU A 285 94.45 12.40 97.06
C GLU A 285 95.74 12.27 96.25
N VAL A 286 95.71 12.46 94.93
CA VAL A 286 96.92 12.45 94.09
C VAL A 286 97.86 13.59 94.49
N SER A 287 97.32 14.79 94.75
CA SER A 287 98.11 15.91 95.27
C SER A 287 98.73 15.59 96.63
N HIS A 288 97.96 15.03 97.56
CA HIS A 288 98.44 14.62 98.88
C HIS A 288 99.52 13.53 98.81
N VAL A 289 99.38 12.52 97.93
CA VAL A 289 100.41 11.50 97.70
C VAL A 289 101.67 12.11 97.07
N SER A 290 101.53 13.00 96.09
CA SER A 290 102.65 13.71 95.47
C SER A 290 103.45 14.54 96.48
N GLU A 291 102.75 15.21 97.40
CA GLU A 291 103.34 15.98 98.49
C GLU A 291 104.10 15.06 99.47
N LYS A 292 103.57 13.87 99.78
CA LYS A 292 104.30 12.86 100.55
C LYS A 292 105.52 12.30 99.81
N ILE A 293 105.43 12.07 98.50
CA ILE A 293 106.57 11.57 97.69
C ILE A 293 107.71 12.59 97.69
N THR A 294 107.40 13.87 97.46
CA THR A 294 108.40 14.96 97.51
C THR A 294 109.04 15.08 98.90
N GLN A 295 108.25 14.91 99.97
CA GLN A 295 108.78 14.86 101.33
C GLN A 295 109.76 13.67 101.53
N HIS A 296 109.43 12.49 100.99
CA HIS A 296 110.26 11.30 101.06
C HIS A 296 111.54 11.41 100.21
N GLU A 297 111.47 12.10 99.08
CA GLU A 297 112.59 12.38 98.19
C GLU A 297 113.60 13.32 98.85
N ASN A 298 113.13 14.34 99.57
CA ASN A 298 113.98 15.21 100.39
C ASN A 298 114.70 14.43 101.51
N LEU A 299 114.00 13.55 102.23
CA LEU A 299 114.59 12.68 103.26
C LEU A 299 115.65 11.72 102.68
N SER A 300 115.45 11.22 101.46
CA SER A 300 116.40 10.36 100.76
C SER A 300 117.67 11.11 100.37
N LEU A 301 117.53 12.36 99.92
CA LEU A 301 118.66 13.26 99.66
C LEU A 301 119.49 13.52 100.92
N ASP A 302 118.85 13.74 102.07
CA ASP A 302 119.52 13.89 103.36
C ASP A 302 120.27 12.61 103.77
N CYS A 303 119.65 11.43 103.63
CA CYS A 303 120.31 10.15 103.90
C CYS A 303 121.53 9.92 102.99
N LYS A 304 121.44 10.33 101.72
CA LYS A 304 122.55 10.22 100.77
C LYS A 304 123.73 11.13 101.17
N ALA A 305 123.46 12.33 101.68
CA ALA A 305 124.50 13.22 102.19
C ALA A 305 125.22 12.61 103.41
N GLU A 306 124.48 11.96 104.32
CA GLU A 306 125.06 11.30 105.49
C GLU A 306 125.91 10.06 105.12
N LEU A 307 125.48 9.29 104.11
CA LEU A 307 126.25 8.15 103.60
C LEU A 307 127.59 8.55 102.98
N LEU A 308 127.65 9.69 102.29
CA LEU A 308 128.91 10.22 101.74
C LEU A 308 129.89 10.64 102.85
N ARG A 309 129.37 11.21 103.96
CA ARG A 309 130.18 11.54 105.15
C ARG A 309 130.83 10.30 105.78
N LEU A 310 130.08 9.20 105.89
CA LEU A 310 130.55 7.92 106.43
C LEU A 310 131.60 7.24 105.54
N ILE A 311 131.47 7.34 104.21
CA ILE A 311 132.45 6.77 103.27
C ILE A 311 133.81 7.48 103.42
N GLU A 312 133.81 8.81 103.54
CA GLU A 312 135.02 9.62 103.69
C GLU A 312 135.77 9.31 105.01
N GLU A 313 135.03 9.01 106.07
CA GLU A 313 135.55 8.58 107.36
C GLU A 313 136.23 7.19 107.27
N HIS A 314 135.64 6.27 106.50
CA HIS A 314 136.14 4.90 106.32
C HIS A 314 137.43 4.82 105.47
N THR A 315 137.60 5.67 104.45
CA THR A 315 138.84 5.74 103.65
C THR A 315 140.03 6.22 104.48
N SER A 316 139.80 7.11 105.46
CA SER A 316 140.84 7.59 106.39
C SER A 316 141.26 6.53 107.43
N GLY A 317 140.38 5.55 107.72
CA GLY A 317 140.65 4.44 108.64
C GLY A 317 141.50 3.33 108.01
N LEU A 318 141.21 2.96 106.76
CA LEU A 318 141.88 1.86 106.08
C LEU A 318 143.36 2.15 105.75
N GLY A 319 143.71 3.41 105.48
CA GLY A 319 145.10 3.84 105.24
C GLY A 319 146.02 3.70 106.46
N ARG A 320 145.47 3.71 107.69
CA ARG A 320 146.25 3.55 108.93
C ARG A 320 146.51 2.08 109.30
N ALA A 321 145.66 1.15 108.86
CA ALA A 321 145.82 -0.28 109.16
C ALA A 321 146.93 -0.94 108.31
N LEU A 322 147.07 -0.58 107.03
CA LEU A 322 148.03 -1.22 106.12
C LEU A 322 149.51 -0.96 106.47
N ASN A 323 149.84 0.19 107.08
CA ASN A 323 151.23 0.52 107.47
C ASN A 323 151.74 -0.25 108.71
N SER A 324 150.88 -1.01 109.40
CA SER A 324 151.23 -1.76 110.61
C SER A 324 151.56 -3.25 110.39
N LEU A 325 151.34 -3.78 109.18
CA LEU A 325 151.51 -5.21 108.85
C LEU A 325 152.87 -5.59 108.23
N THR A 326 153.70 -4.60 107.88
CA THR A 326 155.00 -4.79 107.21
C THR A 326 156.08 -5.55 108.03
N PRO A 327 156.14 -5.51 109.38
CA PRO A 327 157.18 -6.24 110.13
C PRO A 327 156.88 -7.74 110.37
N VAL A 328 155.61 -8.17 110.26
CA VAL A 328 155.18 -9.53 110.62
C VAL A 328 155.43 -10.53 109.48
N VAL A 329 155.39 -10.09 108.22
CA VAL A 329 155.59 -10.94 107.05
C VAL A 329 157.09 -11.32 106.86
N GLN A 330 158.03 -10.51 107.35
CA GLN A 330 159.46 -10.86 107.32
C GLN A 330 159.87 -11.92 108.36
N PHE A 331 159.12 -12.10 109.45
CA PHE A 331 159.42 -13.12 110.46
C PHE A 331 158.97 -14.54 110.05
N VAL A 332 157.89 -14.64 109.25
CA VAL A 332 157.33 -15.92 108.78
C VAL A 332 158.15 -16.53 107.62
N LEU A 333 158.79 -15.71 106.79
CA LEU A 333 159.70 -16.18 105.73
C LEU A 333 161.05 -16.73 106.28
N GLY A 334 161.47 -16.35 107.49
CA GLY A 334 162.67 -16.89 108.14
C GLY A 334 162.50 -18.29 108.76
N LEU A 335 161.31 -18.59 109.29
CA LEU A 335 160.99 -19.90 109.88
C LEU A 335 160.83 -21.02 108.83
N SER A 336 160.47 -20.69 107.60
CA SER A 336 160.30 -21.67 106.51
C SER A 336 161.64 -22.23 105.98
N CYS A 337 162.73 -21.46 106.03
CA CYS A 337 164.06 -21.90 105.58
C CYS A 337 164.76 -22.86 106.57
N GLN A 338 164.35 -22.88 107.84
CA GLN A 338 164.94 -23.72 108.89
C GLN A 338 164.23 -25.08 109.06
N PHE A 339 162.99 -25.19 108.58
CA PHE A 339 162.21 -26.44 108.58
C PHE A 339 162.56 -27.35 107.39
N GLN A 340 162.88 -26.79 106.22
CA GLN A 340 163.23 -27.58 105.02
C GLN A 340 164.66 -28.15 105.04
N SER A 341 165.58 -27.57 105.84
CA SER A 341 166.93 -28.09 106.05
C SER A 341 166.97 -29.27 107.06
N ASN A 342 165.99 -29.36 107.97
CA ASN A 342 165.88 -30.45 108.94
C ASN A 342 165.17 -31.71 108.39
N LEU A 343 164.31 -31.59 107.38
CA LEU A 343 163.70 -32.75 106.72
C LEU A 343 164.69 -33.55 105.84
N LYS A 344 165.79 -32.94 105.39
CA LYS A 344 166.89 -33.62 104.66
C LYS A 344 167.82 -34.46 105.56
N LYS A 345 167.71 -34.38 106.89
CA LYS A 345 168.54 -35.16 107.83
C LYS A 345 167.83 -36.37 108.46
N TYR A 346 166.51 -36.55 108.29
CA TYR A 346 165.73 -37.56 109.02
C TYR A 346 164.96 -38.60 108.18
N SER A 347 165.24 -38.78 106.89
CA SER A 347 164.73 -39.94 106.13
C SER A 347 165.83 -40.83 105.52
N ALA A 348 167.03 -40.82 106.11
CA ALA A 348 168.11 -41.77 105.81
C ALA A 348 168.14 -42.99 106.77
N VAL A 349 167.14 -43.21 107.63
CA VAL A 349 167.11 -44.36 108.58
C VAL A 349 165.68 -44.86 108.86
N ALA A 350 164.89 -45.21 107.84
CA ALA A 350 163.72 -46.09 107.99
C ALA A 350 163.22 -46.69 106.65
N ASP A 351 164.15 -47.17 105.82
CA ASP A 351 163.92 -48.27 104.86
C ASP A 351 165.22 -49.08 104.74
N LYS A 352 165.42 -49.92 105.75
CA LYS A 352 165.80 -51.32 105.59
C LYS A 352 164.97 -52.11 106.60
N VAL A 353 163.73 -52.40 106.20
CA VAL A 353 163.37 -53.76 105.84
C VAL A 353 163.06 -53.76 104.35
#